data_AF-A0A2M8B2R7-F1
#
_entry.id   AF-A0A2M8B2R7-F1
#
_cell.length_a   1.000
_cell.length_b   1.000
_cell.length_c   1.000
_cell.angle_alpha   90.00
_cell.angle_beta   90.00
_cell.angle_gamma   90.00
#
_symmetry.space_group_name_H-M   'P 1'
#
loop_
_entity.id
_entity.type
_entity.pdbx_description
1 polymer ?
#
loop_
_entity_poly.entity_id
_entity_poly.type
_entity_poly.pdbx_seq_one_letter_code
_entity_poly.pdbx_strand_id
1 'polypeptide(L)'
;MQFLDEKNNPLANQKYIIEIDGILSKGSTDGDGKIEQSIPPNARGGKIVIGELRDEYLLNFGHIDPIEEISGVQGRLNNLGYDCGLIDGVLGKQTKEALLAYQNDHGLNKSGDIDEETRRHLKEKHGS
;
A
#
# COMPACT_ATOMS: atom_id res chain seq x y z
N MET A 1 -3.30 6.57 14.89
CA MET A 1 -4.02 5.35 14.45
C MET A 1 -4.45 4.56 15.68
N GLN A 2 -5.57 3.82 15.65
CA GLN A 2 -6.03 2.98 16.78
C GLN A 2 -5.93 1.50 16.41
N PHE A 3 -5.41 0.68 17.33
CA PHE A 3 -5.25 -0.77 17.15
C PHE A 3 -6.08 -1.52 18.18
N LEU A 4 -6.78 -2.56 17.70
CA LEU A 4 -7.68 -3.40 18.50
C LEU A 4 -7.23 -4.87 18.43
N ASP A 5 -7.55 -5.64 19.45
CA ASP A 5 -7.37 -7.09 19.48
C ASP A 5 -8.47 -7.83 18.68
N GLU A 6 -8.37 -9.16 18.57
CA GLU A 6 -9.37 -10.00 17.89
C GLU A 6 -10.78 -9.92 18.50
N LYS A 7 -10.91 -9.41 19.73
CA LYS A 7 -12.16 -9.23 20.47
C LYS A 7 -12.65 -7.78 20.42
N ASN A 8 -12.06 -6.92 19.56
CA ASN A 8 -12.33 -5.49 19.44
C ASN A 8 -11.96 -4.64 20.68
N ASN A 9 -11.14 -5.15 21.61
CA ASN A 9 -10.63 -4.33 22.71
C ASN A 9 -9.40 -3.53 22.26
N PRO A 10 -9.20 -2.30 22.77
CA PRO A 10 -8.00 -1.53 22.47
C PRO A 10 -6.75 -2.27 22.93
N LEU A 11 -5.76 -2.36 22.05
CA LEU A 11 -4.41 -2.85 22.39
C LEU A 11 -3.69 -1.79 23.22
N ALA A 12 -4.16 -1.53 24.43
CA ALA A 12 -3.69 -0.45 25.29
C ALA A 12 -2.37 -0.78 26.01
N ASN A 13 -1.49 0.22 26.16
CA ASN A 13 -0.18 0.10 26.83
C ASN A 13 0.73 -1.00 26.27
N GLN A 14 0.51 -1.42 25.03
CA GLN A 14 1.29 -2.45 24.36
C GLN A 14 2.53 -1.84 23.73
N LYS A 15 3.68 -2.47 23.94
CA LYS A 15 4.91 -2.10 23.25
C LYS A 15 4.75 -2.35 21.75
N TYR A 16 5.26 -1.43 20.95
CA TYR A 16 5.31 -1.58 19.51
C TYR A 16 6.69 -1.25 18.95
N ILE A 17 6.98 -1.84 17.79
CA ILE A 17 8.10 -1.48 16.93
C ILE A 17 7.51 -1.13 15.58
N ILE A 18 7.76 0.08 15.09
CA ILE A 18 7.35 0.53 13.78
C ILE A 18 8.59 0.78 12.93
N GLU A 19 8.59 0.24 11.72
CA GLU A 19 9.58 0.50 10.69
C GLU A 19 8.90 1.30 9.59
N ILE A 20 9.41 2.50 9.29
CA ILE A 20 8.93 3.33 8.18
C ILE A 20 10.12 3.62 7.27
N ASP A 21 10.11 3.10 6.05
CA ASP A 21 11.21 3.25 5.07
C ASP A 21 12.62 3.05 5.67
N GLY A 22 12.79 1.98 6.46
CA GLY A 22 14.05 1.63 7.14
C GLY A 22 14.33 2.36 8.46
N ILE A 23 13.47 3.31 8.84
CA ILE A 23 13.55 4.00 10.14
C ILE A 23 12.76 3.20 11.18
N LEU A 24 13.48 2.58 12.10
CA LEU A 24 12.90 1.86 13.24
C LEU A 24 12.62 2.82 14.40
N SER A 25 11.35 2.93 14.78
CA SER A 25 10.89 3.61 15.98
C SER A 25 10.25 2.59 16.93
N LYS A 26 10.35 2.84 18.24
CA LYS A 26 9.78 1.99 19.28
C LYS A 26 8.99 2.86 20.24
N GLY A 27 7.87 2.35 20.71
CA GLY A 27 7.03 3.06 21.67
C GLY A 27 6.05 2.12 22.34
N SER A 28 5.05 2.71 22.98
CA SER A 28 3.89 1.98 23.50
C SER A 28 2.62 2.67 23.05
N THR A 29 1.58 1.89 22.78
CA THR A 29 0.22 2.42 22.56
C THR A 29 -0.29 3.09 23.83
N ASP A 30 -1.20 4.05 23.69
CA ASP A 30 -1.84 4.72 24.84
C ASP A 30 -2.93 3.86 25.49
N GLY A 31 -3.68 4.43 26.44
CA GLY A 31 -4.79 3.76 27.13
C GLY A 31 -5.97 3.37 26.22
N ASP A 32 -6.06 3.96 25.03
CA ASP A 32 -7.11 3.69 24.04
C ASP A 32 -6.59 2.83 22.86
N GLY A 33 -5.35 2.33 22.95
CA GLY A 33 -4.72 1.57 21.87
C GLY A 33 -4.31 2.42 20.68
N LYS A 34 -4.16 3.74 20.85
CA LYS A 34 -3.71 4.64 19.80
C LYS A 34 -2.20 4.80 19.79
N ILE A 35 -1.70 5.10 18.59
CA ILE A 35 -0.33 5.45 18.30
C ILE A 35 -0.31 6.79 17.59
N GLU A 36 0.46 7.73 18.14
CA GLU A 36 0.79 9.02 17.55
C GLU A 36 2.26 8.99 17.13
N GLN A 37 2.50 8.65 15.87
CA GLN A 37 3.83 8.66 15.26
C GLN A 37 3.82 9.67 14.12
N SER A 38 4.76 10.62 14.13
CA SER A 38 4.98 11.50 12.99
C SER A 38 5.52 10.67 11.83
N ILE A 39 4.78 10.66 10.72
CA ILE A 39 5.15 9.97 9.49
C ILE A 39 5.99 10.96 8.66
N PRO A 40 7.21 10.59 8.25
CA PRO A 40 8.00 11.40 7.32
C PRO A 40 7.21 11.72 6.05
N PRO A 41 7.32 12.93 5.48
CA PRO A 41 6.56 13.31 4.28
C PRO A 41 6.92 12.48 3.04
N ASN A 42 8.07 11.81 3.04
CA ASN A 42 8.53 10.89 2.01
C ASN A 42 8.24 9.42 2.31
N ALA A 43 7.58 9.12 3.44
CA ALA A 43 7.29 7.75 3.84
C ALA A 43 6.27 7.10 2.89
N ARG A 44 6.66 6.02 2.22
CA ARG A 44 5.78 5.28 1.29
C ARG A 44 4.88 4.30 2.04
N GLY A 45 5.44 3.64 3.03
CA GLY A 45 4.74 2.70 3.88
C GLY A 45 5.59 2.33 5.08
N GLY A 46 5.09 1.37 5.84
CA GLY A 46 5.81 0.86 6.98
C GLY A 46 5.23 -0.44 7.50
N LYS A 47 5.96 -1.07 8.40
CA LYS A 47 5.51 -2.23 9.13
C LYS A 47 5.47 -1.88 10.61
N ILE A 48 4.37 -2.18 11.27
CA ILE A 48 4.29 -2.06 12.73
C ILE A 48 4.04 -3.43 13.34
N VAL A 49 4.76 -3.70 14.42
CA VAL A 49 4.67 -4.93 15.21
C VAL A 49 4.22 -4.53 16.61
N ILE A 50 3.08 -5.03 17.08
CA ILE A 50 2.50 -4.68 18.38
C ILE A 50 2.43 -5.91 19.28
N GLY A 51 2.74 -5.73 20.56
CA GLY A 51 2.58 -6.75 21.60
C GLY A 51 3.64 -7.86 21.58
N GLU A 52 3.55 -8.76 22.57
CA GLU A 52 4.48 -9.88 22.72
C GLU A 52 4.26 -10.98 21.66
N LEU A 53 3.04 -11.10 21.15
CA LEU A 53 2.67 -12.02 20.07
C LEU A 53 3.18 -11.58 18.69
N ARG A 54 3.74 -10.36 18.61
CA ARG A 54 4.30 -9.76 17.39
C ARG A 54 3.30 -9.71 16.25
N ASP A 55 2.10 -9.22 16.52
CA ASP A 55 1.11 -8.99 15.49
C ASP A 55 1.65 -7.93 14.52
N GLU A 56 1.89 -8.33 13.26
CA GLU A 56 2.45 -7.48 12.22
C GLU A 56 1.33 -6.84 11.40
N TYR A 57 1.33 -5.51 11.34
CA TYR A 57 0.42 -4.72 10.52
C TYR A 57 1.22 -3.93 9.49
N LEU A 58 0.78 -3.98 8.24
CA LEU A 58 1.34 -3.17 7.16
C LEU A 58 0.60 -1.83 7.09
N LEU A 59 1.37 -0.75 7.09
CA LEU A 59 0.92 0.62 7.02
C LEU A 59 1.17 1.15 5.61
N ASN A 60 0.11 1.48 4.90
CA ASN A 60 0.20 2.13 3.59
C ASN A 60 -0.20 3.60 3.76
N PHE A 61 0.77 4.52 3.68
CA PHE A 61 0.55 5.94 3.97
C PHE A 61 -0.05 6.73 2.80
N GLY A 62 -0.64 6.04 1.82
CA GLY A 62 -1.47 6.66 0.79
C GLY A 62 -0.72 7.38 -0.32
N HIS A 63 0.61 7.27 -0.40
CA HIS A 63 1.29 7.58 -1.65
C HIS A 63 1.12 6.39 -2.59
N ILE A 64 0.53 6.65 -3.75
CA ILE A 64 0.63 5.70 -4.86
C ILE A 64 2.13 5.54 -5.12
N ASP A 65 2.63 4.31 -5.01
CA ASP A 65 4.03 4.00 -5.29
C ASP A 65 4.43 4.56 -6.67
N PRO A 66 5.74 4.82 -6.91
CA PRO A 66 6.20 5.32 -8.21
C PRO A 66 5.65 4.46 -9.35
N ILE A 67 5.30 5.08 -10.49
CA ILE A 67 4.80 4.34 -11.66
C ILE A 67 5.82 3.33 -12.20
N GLU A 68 7.08 3.49 -11.80
CA GLU A 68 8.21 2.61 -12.03
C GLU A 68 8.09 1.27 -11.26
N GLU A 69 7.32 1.22 -10.18
CA GLU A 69 7.07 0.02 -9.37
C GLU A 69 5.73 -0.65 -9.74
N ILE A 70 5.65 -1.98 -9.64
CA ILE A 70 4.43 -2.75 -9.97
C ILE A 70 3.28 -2.33 -9.06
N SER A 71 3.56 -2.10 -7.77
CA SER A 71 2.61 -1.61 -6.78
C SER A 71 2.07 -0.22 -7.14
N GLY A 72 2.90 0.63 -7.77
CA GLY A 72 2.46 1.95 -8.24
C GLY A 72 1.49 1.87 -9.42
N VAL A 73 1.66 0.87 -10.27
CA VAL A 73 0.73 0.57 -11.37
C VAL A 73 -0.56 -0.03 -10.83
N GLN A 74 -0.47 -1.01 -9.94
CA GLN A 74 -1.61 -1.62 -9.25
C GLN A 74 -2.46 -0.56 -8.54
N GLY A 75 -1.83 0.34 -7.77
CA GLY A 75 -2.52 1.43 -7.10
C GLY A 75 -3.27 2.36 -8.07
N ARG A 76 -2.67 2.70 -9.22
CA ARG A 76 -3.33 3.53 -10.24
C ARG A 76 -4.47 2.79 -10.91
N LEU A 77 -4.30 1.51 -11.23
CA LEU A 77 -5.36 0.68 -11.82
C LEU A 77 -6.56 0.60 -10.89
N ASN A 78 -6.35 0.26 -9.62
CA ASN A 78 -7.42 0.22 -8.62
C ASN A 78 -8.12 1.58 -8.46
N ASN A 79 -7.35 2.68 -8.40
CA ASN A 79 -7.93 4.02 -8.33
C ASN A 79 -8.75 4.41 -9.57
N LEU A 80 -8.37 3.90 -10.74
CA LEU A 80 -9.09 4.08 -12.00
C LEU A 80 -10.27 3.10 -12.16
N GLY A 81 -10.51 2.22 -11.17
CA GLY A 81 -11.61 1.25 -11.17
C GLY A 81 -11.28 -0.10 -11.82
N TYR A 82 -10.01 -0.34 -12.17
CA TYR A 82 -9.53 -1.61 -12.68
C TYR A 82 -9.01 -2.46 -11.51
N ASP A 83 -9.83 -3.40 -11.05
CA ASP A 83 -9.49 -4.28 -9.93
C ASP A 83 -8.28 -5.18 -10.27
N CYS A 84 -7.12 -4.80 -9.74
CA CYS A 84 -5.89 -5.55 -9.90
C CYS A 84 -5.58 -6.46 -8.71
N GLY A 85 -6.50 -6.54 -7.74
CA GLY A 85 -6.29 -7.22 -6.46
C GLY A 85 -5.49 -6.40 -5.45
N LEU A 86 -4.80 -7.11 -4.55
CA LEU A 86 -3.92 -6.50 -3.57
C LEU A 86 -2.78 -5.72 -4.25
N ILE A 87 -2.45 -4.55 -3.71
CA ILE A 87 -1.27 -3.78 -4.12
C ILE A 87 -0.06 -4.39 -3.38
N ASP A 88 0.38 -5.54 -3.86
CA ASP A 88 1.45 -6.35 -3.28
C ASP A 88 2.77 -6.26 -4.08
N GLY A 89 2.77 -5.51 -5.19
CA GLY A 89 3.94 -5.38 -6.07
C GLY A 89 4.19 -6.62 -6.93
N VAL A 90 3.26 -7.58 -6.99
CA VAL A 90 3.39 -8.82 -7.76
C VAL A 90 2.51 -8.76 -9.01
N LEU A 91 3.09 -9.04 -10.18
CA LEU A 91 2.34 -9.14 -11.44
C LEU A 91 1.57 -10.48 -11.51
N GLY A 92 0.50 -10.60 -10.72
CA GLY A 92 -0.38 -11.76 -10.68
C GLY A 92 -1.46 -11.75 -11.76
N LYS A 93 -2.26 -12.82 -11.80
CA LYS A 93 -3.36 -12.98 -12.76
C LYS A 93 -4.34 -11.79 -12.75
N GLN A 94 -4.74 -11.33 -11.56
CA GLN A 94 -5.67 -10.21 -11.42
C GLN A 94 -5.08 -8.91 -11.95
N THR A 95 -3.80 -8.64 -11.65
CA THR A 95 -3.11 -7.46 -12.19
C THR A 95 -2.99 -7.51 -13.72
N LYS A 96 -2.73 -8.68 -14.30
CA LYS A 96 -2.73 -8.85 -15.77
C LYS A 96 -4.11 -8.64 -16.40
N GLU A 97 -5.16 -9.14 -15.77
CA GLU A 97 -6.54 -8.93 -16.22
C GLU A 97 -6.93 -7.45 -16.16
N ALA A 98 -6.57 -6.75 -15.08
CA ALA A 98 -6.75 -5.30 -14.95
C ALA A 98 -5.99 -4.51 -16.02
N LEU A 99 -4.74 -4.90 -16.32
CA LEU A 99 -3.94 -4.30 -17.39
C LEU A 99 -4.57 -4.51 -18.76
N LEU A 100 -5.03 -5.72 -19.07
CA LEU A 100 -5.71 -6.02 -20.33
C LEU A 100 -6.99 -5.19 -20.50
N ALA A 101 -7.79 -5.07 -19.44
CA ALA A 101 -8.99 -4.24 -19.45
C ALA A 101 -8.63 -2.76 -19.67
N TYR A 102 -7.65 -2.25 -18.92
CA TYR A 102 -7.18 -0.87 -19.06
C TYR A 102 -6.66 -0.56 -20.47
N GLN A 103 -5.77 -1.41 -21.00
CA GLN A 103 -5.22 -1.27 -22.35
C GLN A 103 -6.31 -1.34 -23.41
N ASN A 104 -7.29 -2.25 -23.24
CA ASN A 104 -8.42 -2.37 -24.14
C ASN A 104 -9.26 -1.10 -24.19
N ASP A 105 -9.61 -0.54 -23.02
CA ASP A 105 -10.46 0.64 -22.92
C ASP A 105 -9.81 1.91 -23.47
N HIS A 106 -8.47 1.96 -23.41
CA HIS A 106 -7.68 3.11 -23.87
C HIS A 106 -7.06 2.92 -25.25
N GLY A 107 -7.37 1.82 -25.95
CA GLY A 107 -6.88 1.54 -27.31
C GLY A 107 -5.37 1.29 -27.39
N LEU A 108 -4.73 0.89 -26.28
CA LEU A 108 -3.32 0.52 -26.22
C LEU A 108 -3.10 -0.91 -26.70
N ASN A 109 -1.84 -1.30 -26.89
CA ASN A 109 -1.50 -2.70 -27.13
C ASN A 109 -1.92 -3.57 -25.93
N LYS A 110 -2.74 -4.60 -26.18
CA LYS A 110 -3.30 -5.48 -25.13
C LYS A 110 -2.30 -6.57 -24.73
N SER A 111 -1.12 -6.17 -24.27
CA SER A 111 -0.07 -7.08 -23.82
C SER A 111 -0.43 -7.78 -22.51
N GLY A 112 -1.22 -7.13 -21.66
CA GLY A 112 -1.48 -7.57 -20.28
C GLY A 112 -0.24 -7.45 -19.38
N ASP A 113 0.80 -6.78 -19.86
CA ASP A 113 2.03 -6.51 -19.14
C ASP A 113 2.20 -5.00 -18.93
N ILE A 114 3.09 -4.64 -18.01
CA ILE A 114 3.38 -3.24 -17.66
C ILE A 114 4.44 -2.67 -18.62
N ASP A 115 4.07 -2.54 -19.90
CA ASP A 115 4.92 -1.95 -20.93
C ASP A 115 5.06 -0.42 -20.78
N GLU A 116 6.04 0.15 -21.48
CA GLU A 116 6.35 1.59 -21.42
C GLU A 116 5.15 2.45 -21.86
N GLU A 117 4.38 1.99 -22.84
CA GLU A 117 3.20 2.69 -23.34
C GLU A 117 2.13 2.78 -22.24
N THR A 118 1.84 1.65 -21.58
CA THR A 118 0.88 1.57 -20.48
C THR A 118 1.33 2.41 -19.29
N ARG A 119 2.62 2.36 -18.91
CA ARG A 119 3.16 3.21 -17.83
C ARG A 119 3.03 4.69 -18.13
N ARG A 120 3.39 5.11 -19.35
CA ARG A 120 3.29 6.51 -19.77
C ARG A 120 1.83 6.98 -19.71
N HIS A 121 0.90 6.18 -20.22
CA HIS A 121 -0.50 6.53 -20.23
C HIS A 121 -1.11 6.61 -18.80
N LEU A 122 -0.74 5.68 -17.91
CA LEU A 122 -1.10 5.75 -16.48
C LEU A 122 -0.49 6.97 -15.78
N LYS A 123 0.75 7.35 -16.12
CA LYS A 123 1.41 8.55 -15.59
C LYS A 123 0.71 9.83 -16.06
N GLU A 124 0.27 9.90 -17.31
CA GLU A 124 -0.47 11.06 -17.84
C GLU A 124 -1.88 11.18 -17.21
N LYS A 125 -2.57 10.06 -17.01
CA LYS A 125 -3.93 10.02 -16.43
C LYS A 125 -3.97 10.21 -14.91
N HIS A 126 -2.89 9.86 -14.21
CA HIS A 126 -2.85 9.79 -12.75
C HIS A 126 -1.56 10.37 -12.16
N GLY A 127 -0.95 11.33 -12.85
CA GLY A 127 0.27 12.01 -12.43
C GLY A 127 0.02 12.95 -11.25
N SER A 128 0.68 12.67 -10.13
CA SER A 128 1.02 13.65 -9.09
C SER A 128 2.52 13.93 -9.16
#